data_AF-A0A2H0L479-F1
#
_entry.id   AF-A0A2H0L479-F1
#
_cell.length_a   1.000
_cell.length_b   1.000
_cell.length_c   1.000
_cell.angle_alpha   90.00
_cell.angle_beta   90.00
_cell.angle_gamma   90.00
#
_symmetry.space_group_name_H-M   'P 1'
#
loop_
_entity.id
_entity.type
_entity.pdbx_description
1 polymer ?
#
loop_
_entity_poly.entity_id
_entity_poly.type
_entity_poly.pdbx_seq_one_letter_code
_entity_poly.pdbx_strand_id
1 'polypeptide(L)'
;KKAVKTFQDLEVYQKSLEASVFAANEIVKKCEIEDKDGVDAKIIECLTICAMKIPHLIAESHSTRFGESTKCLDILDQTMLQCNKAVVYIEQTRDIVKPGAEWEKFDELIQKYFYIRRKVLNLQRVWKKYIFDRPASDIAS
;
A
#
# COMPACT_ATOMS: atom_id res chain seq x y z
N LYS A 1 2.20 -8.63 23.18
CA LYS A 1 2.48 -8.32 21.75
C LYS A 1 3.74 -9.06 21.33
N LYS A 2 3.73 -9.75 20.19
CA LYS A 2 4.95 -10.36 19.64
C LYS A 2 5.91 -9.25 19.20
N ALA A 3 7.20 -9.40 19.45
CA ALA A 3 8.21 -8.45 18.99
C ALA A 3 8.27 -8.46 17.45
N VAL A 4 8.33 -7.27 16.85
CA VAL A 4 8.53 -7.10 15.40
C VAL A 4 10.02 -7.25 15.12
N LYS A 5 10.41 -8.35 14.47
CA LYS A 5 11.80 -8.62 14.09
C LYS A 5 12.05 -8.24 12.63
N THR A 6 11.10 -8.54 11.76
CA THR A 6 11.18 -8.23 10.33
C THR A 6 9.95 -7.46 9.87
N PHE A 7 10.02 -6.84 8.68
CA PHE A 7 8.86 -6.15 8.09
C PHE A 7 7.68 -7.10 7.88
N GLN A 8 7.94 -8.41 7.74
CA GLN A 8 6.91 -9.43 7.56
C GLN A 8 6.06 -9.65 8.82
N ASP A 9 6.56 -9.26 10.00
CA ASP A 9 5.79 -9.28 11.25
C ASP A 9 4.77 -8.13 11.32
N LEU A 10 4.87 -7.11 10.44
CA LEU A 10 3.92 -6.01 10.40
C LEU A 10 2.61 -6.48 9.76
N GLU A 11 1.52 -6.39 10.51
CA GLU A 11 0.16 -6.65 9.99
C GLU A 11 -0.13 -5.84 8.72
N VAL A 12 0.32 -4.58 8.68
CA VAL A 12 0.12 -3.71 7.52
C VAL A 12 0.85 -4.21 6.27
N TYR A 13 2.02 -4.84 6.42
CA TYR A 13 2.71 -5.49 5.31
C TYR A 13 1.91 -6.69 4.81
N GLN A 14 1.52 -7.60 5.72
CA GLN A 14 0.78 -8.82 5.37
C GLN A 14 -0.53 -8.48 4.61
N LYS A 15 -1.27 -7.48 5.11
CA LYS A 15 -2.52 -7.02 4.49
C LYS A 15 -2.29 -6.32 3.15
N SER A 16 -1.21 -5.54 3.02
CA SER A 16 -0.86 -4.95 1.74
C SER A 16 -0.46 -5.97 0.67
N LEU A 17 0.24 -7.03 1.06
CA LEU A 17 0.60 -8.13 0.16
C LEU A 17 -0.64 -8.92 -0.27
N GLU A 18 -1.54 -9.23 0.67
CA GLU A 18 -2.83 -9.87 0.37
C GLU A 18 -3.62 -9.04 -0.66
N ALA A 19 -3.76 -7.72 -0.43
CA ALA A 19 -4.47 -6.83 -1.32
C ALA A 19 -3.80 -6.70 -2.71
N SER A 20 -2.46 -6.64 -2.77
CA SER A 20 -1.75 -6.55 -4.06
C SER A 20 -1.91 -7.82 -4.90
N VAL A 21 -1.88 -8.98 -4.25
CA VAL A 21 -2.12 -10.28 -4.90
C VAL A 21 -3.57 -10.38 -5.37
N PHE A 22 -4.53 -9.96 -4.55
CA PHE A 22 -5.94 -9.90 -4.94
C PHE A 22 -6.15 -8.99 -6.16
N ALA A 23 -5.61 -7.77 -6.14
CA ALA A 23 -5.71 -6.84 -7.27
C ALA A 23 -5.16 -7.48 -8.57
N ALA A 24 -4.00 -8.12 -8.50
CA ALA A 24 -3.39 -8.76 -9.67
C ALA A 24 -4.21 -9.94 -10.20
N ASN A 25 -4.69 -10.82 -9.32
CA ASN A 25 -5.33 -12.07 -9.73
C ASN A 25 -6.82 -11.93 -10.02
N GLU A 26 -7.53 -11.12 -9.24
CA GLU A 26 -9.00 -11.02 -9.31
C GLU A 26 -9.48 -9.88 -10.19
N ILE A 27 -8.67 -8.83 -10.39
CA ILE A 27 -9.04 -7.67 -11.20
C ILE A 27 -8.21 -7.63 -12.48
N VAL A 28 -6.90 -7.46 -12.36
CA VAL A 28 -6.00 -7.21 -13.51
C VAL A 28 -6.00 -8.36 -14.51
N LYS A 29 -5.77 -9.60 -14.06
CA LYS A 29 -5.75 -10.77 -14.97
C LYS A 29 -7.09 -11.08 -15.64
N LYS A 30 -8.20 -10.55 -15.13
CA LYS A 30 -9.54 -10.74 -15.70
C LYS A 30 -9.95 -9.61 -16.65
N CYS A 31 -9.08 -8.62 -16.83
CA CYS A 31 -9.27 -7.57 -17.82
C CYS A 31 -8.74 -8.04 -19.18
N GLU A 32 -9.63 -8.06 -20.16
CA GLU A 32 -9.28 -8.30 -21.56
C GLU A 32 -8.95 -6.94 -22.15
N ILE A 33 -7.70 -6.77 -22.58
CA ILE A 33 -7.18 -5.50 -23.10
C ILE A 33 -6.82 -5.71 -24.56
N GLU A 34 -7.63 -5.15 -25.46
CA GLU A 34 -7.45 -5.27 -26.91
C GLU A 34 -6.33 -4.36 -27.41
N ASP A 35 -6.36 -3.08 -27.00
CA ASP A 35 -5.33 -2.08 -27.33
C ASP A 35 -4.35 -1.92 -26.17
N LYS A 36 -3.11 -2.41 -26.37
CA LYS A 36 -2.04 -2.36 -25.37
C LYS A 36 -1.48 -0.95 -25.13
N ASP A 37 -1.71 -0.01 -26.04
CA ASP A 37 -1.30 1.39 -25.91
C ASP A 37 -2.48 2.31 -25.53
N GLY A 38 -3.68 1.72 -25.46
CA GLY A 38 -4.95 2.37 -25.16
C GLY A 38 -5.08 2.82 -23.70
N VAL A 39 -6.18 3.53 -23.43
CA VAL A 39 -6.48 4.07 -22.09
C VAL A 39 -6.64 2.94 -21.07
N ASP A 40 -7.28 1.84 -21.47
CA ASP A 40 -7.55 0.70 -20.58
C ASP A 40 -6.25 0.03 -20.11
N ALA A 41 -5.31 -0.19 -21.04
CA ALA A 41 -3.99 -0.73 -20.72
C ALA A 41 -3.27 0.14 -19.69
N LYS A 42 -3.31 1.47 -19.86
CA LYS A 42 -2.68 2.44 -18.94
C LYS A 42 -3.34 2.44 -17.56
N ILE A 43 -4.65 2.33 -17.48
CA ILE A 43 -5.39 2.24 -16.21
C ILE A 43 -4.96 0.97 -15.46
N ILE A 44 -4.95 -0.17 -16.14
CA ILE A 44 -4.57 -1.47 -15.56
C ILE A 44 -3.09 -1.49 -15.14
N GLU A 45 -2.20 -0.92 -15.95
CA GLU A 45 -0.79 -0.77 -15.61
C GLU A 45 -0.62 0.08 -14.36
N CYS A 46 -1.29 1.24 -14.29
CA CYS A 46 -1.20 2.11 -13.12
C CYS A 46 -1.75 1.46 -11.85
N LEU A 47 -2.87 0.74 -11.93
CA LEU A 47 -3.41 -0.04 -10.82
C LEU A 47 -2.37 -1.06 -10.33
N THR A 48 -1.78 -1.81 -11.26
CA THR A 48 -0.78 -2.84 -10.96
C THR A 48 0.44 -2.25 -10.26
N ILE A 49 0.96 -1.14 -10.79
CA ILE A 49 2.10 -0.43 -10.21
C ILE A 49 1.77 0.05 -8.79
N CYS A 50 0.63 0.71 -8.59
CA CYS A 50 0.23 1.22 -7.27
C CYS A 50 0.08 0.08 -6.26
N ALA A 51 -0.66 -0.97 -6.64
CA ALA A 51 -0.93 -2.13 -5.80
C ALA A 51 0.36 -2.83 -5.35
N MET A 52 1.29 -3.06 -6.28
CA MET A 52 2.58 -3.70 -5.98
C MET A 52 3.51 -2.79 -5.20
N LYS A 53 3.49 -1.48 -5.42
CA LYS A 53 4.41 -0.54 -4.75
C LYS A 53 4.16 -0.45 -3.24
N ILE A 54 2.93 -0.60 -2.78
CA ILE A 54 2.55 -0.46 -1.35
C ILE A 54 3.32 -1.43 -0.43
N PRO A 55 3.33 -2.76 -0.63
CA PRO A 55 4.11 -3.67 0.21
C PRO A 55 5.62 -3.40 0.16
N HIS A 56 6.14 -2.96 -0.99
CA HIS A 56 7.56 -2.59 -1.14
C HIS A 56 7.91 -1.36 -0.30
N LEU A 57 7.07 -0.31 -0.34
CA LEU A 57 7.29 0.90 0.46
C LEU A 57 7.22 0.60 1.97
N ILE A 58 6.36 -0.31 2.41
CA ILE A 58 6.31 -0.73 3.82
C ILE A 58 7.63 -1.42 4.22
N ALA A 59 8.15 -2.32 3.38
CA ALA A 59 9.44 -2.96 3.62
C ALA A 59 10.60 -1.95 3.64
N GLU A 60 10.60 -0.99 2.71
CA GLU A 60 11.60 0.07 2.61
C GLU A 60 11.57 1.02 3.82
N SER A 61 10.37 1.45 4.22
CA SER A 61 10.15 2.27 5.41
C SER A 61 10.65 1.55 6.66
N HIS A 62 10.34 0.26 6.80
CA HIS A 62 10.85 -0.55 7.89
C HIS A 62 12.38 -0.61 7.89
N SER A 63 13.03 -0.82 6.76
CA SER A 63 14.50 -0.86 6.67
C SER A 63 15.17 0.46 7.05
N THR A 64 14.49 1.60 6.87
CA THR A 64 15.03 2.94 7.15
C THR A 64 14.65 3.49 8.54
N ARG A 65 13.87 2.75 9.34
CA ARG A 65 13.29 3.21 10.62
C ARG A 65 14.28 3.46 11.75
N PHE A 66 15.50 2.96 11.64
CA PHE A 66 16.54 3.10 12.67
C PHE A 66 17.54 4.22 12.38
N GLY A 67 17.47 4.88 11.22
CA GLY A 67 18.30 6.03 10.94
C GLY A 67 17.88 7.27 11.73
N GLU A 68 18.75 8.27 11.82
CA GLU A 68 18.48 9.56 12.48
C GLU A 68 17.44 10.43 11.73
N SER A 69 17.08 10.05 10.51
CA SER A 69 16.20 10.83 9.63
C SER A 69 14.71 10.49 9.77
N THR A 70 13.85 11.43 9.41
CA THR A 70 12.40 11.22 9.23
C THR A 70 12.03 10.45 7.97
N LYS A 71 13.00 9.98 7.17
CA LYS A 71 12.79 9.32 5.87
C LYS A 71 11.79 8.17 5.93
N CYS A 72 11.82 7.37 7.00
CA CYS A 72 10.86 6.27 7.15
C CYS A 72 9.41 6.78 7.20
N LEU A 73 9.16 7.94 7.82
CA LEU A 73 7.84 8.56 7.91
C LEU A 73 7.38 9.09 6.54
N ASP A 74 8.29 9.68 5.76
CA ASP A 74 8.01 10.16 4.40
C ASP A 74 7.63 9.00 3.47
N ILE A 75 8.30 7.85 3.61
CA ILE A 75 7.94 6.62 2.87
C ILE A 75 6.56 6.10 3.30
N LEU A 76 6.18 6.24 4.59
CA LEU A 76 4.81 5.89 5.02
C LEU A 76 3.77 6.87 4.45
N ASP A 77 4.08 8.15 4.31
CA ASP A 77 3.22 9.10 3.60
C ASP A 77 3.04 8.72 2.13
N GLN A 78 4.14 8.34 1.47
CA GLN A 78 4.09 7.83 0.10
C GLN A 78 3.27 6.53 0.01
N THR A 79 3.34 5.67 1.02
CA THR A 79 2.52 4.44 1.08
C THR A 79 1.03 4.77 1.14
N MET A 80 0.63 5.75 1.97
CA MET A 80 -0.76 6.20 2.05
C MET A 80 -1.23 6.86 0.75
N LEU A 81 -0.36 7.63 0.07
CA LEU A 81 -0.63 8.18 -1.25
C LEU A 81 -0.89 7.07 -2.27
N GLN A 82 -0.07 6.01 -2.28
CA GLN A 82 -0.27 4.87 -3.19
C GLN A 82 -1.57 4.11 -2.89
N CYS A 83 -1.99 4.00 -1.63
CA CYS A 83 -3.30 3.43 -1.29
C CYS A 83 -4.44 4.23 -1.92
N ASN A 84 -4.39 5.56 -1.84
CA ASN A 84 -5.40 6.43 -2.46
C ASN A 84 -5.37 6.32 -3.99
N LYS A 85 -4.20 6.28 -4.61
CA LYS A 85 -4.07 6.08 -6.07
C LYS A 85 -4.64 4.73 -6.50
N ALA A 86 -4.36 3.66 -5.75
CA ALA A 86 -4.93 2.35 -6.04
C ALA A 86 -6.46 2.40 -6.03
N VAL A 87 -7.09 3.05 -5.04
CA VAL A 87 -8.56 3.23 -5.00
C VAL A 87 -9.07 3.93 -6.27
N VAL A 88 -8.45 5.03 -6.68
CA VAL A 88 -8.84 5.75 -7.91
C VAL A 88 -8.72 4.84 -9.15
N TYR A 89 -7.63 4.09 -9.28
CA TYR A 89 -7.47 3.19 -10.42
C TYR A 89 -8.41 1.96 -10.37
N ILE A 90 -8.84 1.52 -9.18
CA ILE A 90 -9.88 0.49 -9.04
C ILE A 90 -11.22 1.03 -9.55
N GLU A 91 -11.59 2.25 -9.18
CA GLU A 91 -12.81 2.91 -9.66
C GLU A 91 -12.76 3.11 -11.19
N GLN A 92 -11.64 3.58 -11.72
CA GLN A 92 -11.45 3.71 -13.17
C GLN A 92 -11.51 2.36 -13.90
N THR A 93 -10.92 1.31 -13.31
CA THR A 93 -11.01 -0.04 -13.88
C THR A 93 -12.47 -0.50 -13.94
N ARG A 94 -13.24 -0.25 -12.88
CA ARG A 94 -14.66 -0.60 -12.82
C ARG A 94 -15.50 0.17 -13.83
N ASP A 95 -15.31 1.48 -13.91
CA ASP A 95 -16.23 2.37 -14.63
C ASP A 95 -15.84 2.55 -16.11
N ILE A 96 -14.57 2.38 -16.46
CA ILE A 96 -14.04 2.58 -17.82
C ILE A 96 -13.70 1.24 -18.48
N VAL A 97 -12.91 0.40 -17.80
CA VAL A 97 -12.36 -0.84 -18.41
C VAL A 97 -13.37 -1.99 -18.37
N LYS A 98 -14.17 -2.08 -17.30
CA LYS A 98 -15.15 -3.16 -17.08
C LYS A 98 -16.55 -2.59 -16.75
N PRO A 99 -17.14 -1.76 -17.62
CA PRO A 99 -18.45 -1.19 -17.37
C PRO A 99 -19.48 -2.29 -17.16
N GLY A 100 -20.23 -2.21 -16.05
CA GLY A 100 -21.24 -3.20 -15.68
C GLY A 100 -20.71 -4.45 -14.97
N ALA A 101 -19.42 -4.50 -14.60
CA ALA A 101 -18.91 -5.58 -13.78
C ALA A 101 -19.49 -5.58 -12.36
N GLU A 102 -19.48 -6.77 -11.74
CA GLU A 102 -19.93 -7.00 -10.37
C GLU A 102 -19.17 -6.11 -9.38
N TRP A 103 -19.91 -5.31 -8.63
CA TRP A 103 -19.37 -4.26 -7.75
C TRP A 103 -18.61 -4.80 -6.53
N GLU A 104 -18.95 -6.01 -6.09
CA GLU A 104 -18.53 -6.55 -4.79
C GLU A 104 -17.01 -6.68 -4.67
N LYS A 105 -16.34 -7.18 -5.71
CA LYS A 105 -14.86 -7.36 -5.68
C LYS A 105 -14.10 -6.05 -5.72
N PHE A 106 -14.64 -5.05 -6.42
CA PHE A 106 -14.05 -3.71 -6.46
C PHE A 106 -14.20 -3.03 -5.11
N ASP A 107 -15.38 -3.07 -4.50
CA ASP A 107 -15.60 -2.50 -3.17
C ASP A 107 -14.77 -3.23 -2.10
N GLU A 108 -14.71 -4.57 -2.12
CA GLU A 108 -13.86 -5.33 -1.19
C GLU A 108 -12.40 -4.84 -1.26
N LEU A 109 -11.86 -4.68 -2.47
CA LEU A 109 -10.49 -4.22 -2.65
C LEU A 109 -10.28 -2.76 -2.22
N ILE A 110 -11.25 -1.88 -2.47
CA ILE A 110 -11.25 -0.50 -1.98
C ILE A 110 -11.23 -0.47 -0.44
N GLN A 111 -12.07 -1.28 0.22
CA GLN A 111 -12.09 -1.38 1.67
C GLN A 111 -10.76 -1.90 2.23
N LYS A 112 -10.12 -2.87 1.56
CA LYS A 112 -8.77 -3.33 1.92
C LYS A 112 -7.77 -2.18 1.87
N TYR A 113 -7.75 -1.36 0.83
CA TYR A 113 -6.81 -0.23 0.73
C TYR A 113 -7.08 0.89 1.74
N PHE A 114 -8.34 1.19 2.07
CA PHE A 114 -8.64 2.10 3.17
C PHE A 114 -8.20 1.56 4.53
N TYR A 115 -8.39 0.27 4.77
CA TYR A 115 -7.90 -0.40 5.98
C TYR A 115 -6.38 -0.31 6.09
N ILE A 116 -5.65 -0.67 5.02
CA ILE A 116 -4.19 -0.58 4.96
C ILE A 116 -3.73 0.84 5.25
N ARG A 117 -4.31 1.85 4.58
CA ARG A 117 -3.98 3.26 4.80
C ARG A 117 -4.12 3.67 6.27
N ARG A 118 -5.22 3.27 6.93
CA ARG A 118 -5.43 3.54 8.36
C ARG A 118 -4.35 2.89 9.23
N LYS A 119 -3.95 1.66 8.91
CA LYS A 119 -2.87 0.95 9.62
C LYS A 119 -1.50 1.61 9.41
N VAL A 120 -1.21 2.08 8.20
CA VAL A 120 0.01 2.86 7.90
C VAL A 120 0.05 4.13 8.72
N LEU A 121 -1.04 4.90 8.79
CA LEU A 121 -1.13 6.11 9.61
C LEU A 121 -0.86 5.83 11.09
N ASN A 122 -1.42 4.73 11.62
CA ASN A 122 -1.18 4.33 13.00
C ASN A 122 0.28 3.93 13.24
N LEU A 123 0.90 3.21 12.29
CA LEU A 123 2.32 2.86 12.35
C LEU A 123 3.19 4.11 12.35
N GLN A 124 2.91 5.05 11.46
CA GLN A 124 3.61 6.33 11.36
C GLN A 124 3.55 7.11 12.67
N ARG A 125 2.37 7.20 13.31
CA ARG A 125 2.21 7.86 14.62
C ARG A 125 3.06 7.21 15.70
N VAL A 126 3.10 5.88 15.73
CA VAL A 126 3.92 5.14 16.69
C VAL A 126 5.41 5.42 16.46
N TRP A 127 5.89 5.34 15.22
CA TRP A 127 7.31 5.58 14.91
C TRP A 127 7.71 7.03 15.10
N LYS A 128 6.84 7.97 14.73
CA LYS A 128 7.02 9.40 15.00
C LYS A 128 7.29 9.64 16.48
N LYS A 129 6.49 9.03 17.36
CA LYS A 129 6.71 9.11 18.81
C LYS A 129 8.10 8.60 19.21
N TYR A 130 8.52 7.44 18.72
CA TYR A 130 9.85 6.89 19.04
C TYR A 130 11.03 7.71 18.51
N ILE A 131 10.85 8.43 17.40
CA ILE A 131 11.88 9.28 16.80
C ILE A 131 12.05 10.57 17.60
N PHE A 132 10.93 11.21 17.97
CA PHE A 132 10.96 12.53 18.62
C PHE A 132 10.99 12.47 20.15
N ASP A 133 10.49 11.40 20.77
CA ASP A 133 10.47 11.23 22.24
C ASP A 133 11.60 10.34 22.76
N ARG A 134 12.65 10.10 21.95
CA ARG A 134 13.76 9.21 22.35
C ARG A 134 14.52 9.84 23.54
N PRO A 135 14.58 9.19 24.73
CA PRO A 135 15.40 9.69 25.83
C PRO A 135 16.87 9.62 25.44
N ALA A 136 17.65 10.64 25.83
CA ALA A 136 19.07 10.80 25.48
C ALA A 136 19.99 9.62 25.92
N SER A 137 19.47 8.70 26.74
CA SER A 137 20.19 7.51 27.22
C SER A 137 20.45 6.45 26.15
N ASP A 138 19.70 6.44 25.05
CA ASP A 138 19.77 5.39 24.02
C ASP A 138 20.75 5.72 22.87
N ILE A 139 21.51 6.81 23.00
CA ILE A 139 22.52 7.25 22.02
C ILE A 139 23.88 6.58 22.30
N ALA A 140 24.06 5.95 23.47
CA ALA A 140 25.30 5.31 23.89
C ALA A 140 25.10 3.80 24.11
N SER A 141 24.82 3.05 23.04
CA SER A 141 24.93 1.58 23.02
C SER A 141 25.03 1.04 21.61
#